data_AF-A0A8S1MC94-F1
#
_entry.id   AF-A0A8S1MC94-F1
#
_cell.length_a   1.000
_cell.length_b   1.000
_cell.length_c   1.000
_cell.angle_alpha   90.00
_cell.angle_beta   90.00
_cell.angle_gamma   90.00
#
_symmetry.space_group_name_H-M   'P 1'
#
loop_
_entity.id
_entity.type
_entity.pdbx_description
1 polymer ?
#
loop_
_entity_poly.entity_id
_entity_poly.type
_entity_poly.pdbx_seq_one_letter_code
_entity_poly.pdbx_strand_id
1 'polypeptide(L)'
;MSKLDNLKNLQIQQLKEVNPEHMDQAAAVKFTSNRLNALEKFVRDSLHQDKEYFAGERSTLQNIIDTLTTESNRLQQHLQVNREQKQSIEAELKISHDEITKLQAIVPQHDEKELQNKIQVAKKEIMSINKMRQDDANSLNINDLKQLNIKNKDKESPVNELWIWTLVVIYKEPASSYYWNNFKEQVFEKPEGSQDFKERLGRVKAVDMKKDEFERTQNLLKQKEQIIASNILTPPILAQINIIFKIVDLMIQVEKKSKEIHENEKLLQKLALDKQQIQSDTNKNQDKAKILQDRINFLDTIHKGYQFMHDAMIKKIHSYQQAQILNDKFTEQIESSFSNLDFSKSYNQQYVPQIVQTIQHENIDVQENQQQEIKQVVVEEEQQQIQEQQKVIEVKQTLPEQQIDLQQQPPTEIVQTKTGGCEACNVF
;
A
#
# COMPACT_ATOMS: atom_id res chain seq x y z
N MET A 1 48.24 28.71 -4.08
CA MET A 1 49.33 29.26 -3.24
C MET A 1 48.82 29.26 -1.80
N SER A 2 49.63 28.80 -0.86
CA SER A 2 49.29 28.81 0.57
C SER A 2 49.39 30.22 1.16
N LYS A 3 48.67 30.49 2.26
CA LYS A 3 48.94 31.65 3.14
C LYS A 3 50.44 31.70 3.51
N LEU A 4 51.08 30.53 3.65
CA LEU A 4 52.51 30.36 3.94
C LEU A 4 53.43 30.85 2.82
N ASP A 5 53.03 30.74 1.54
CA ASP A 5 53.86 31.16 0.41
C ASP A 5 53.87 32.69 0.28
N ASN A 6 52.71 33.31 0.48
CA ASN A 6 52.60 34.77 0.55
C ASN A 6 53.37 35.33 1.75
N LEU A 7 53.36 34.63 2.90
CA LEU A 7 54.17 34.98 4.07
C LEU A 7 55.67 34.93 3.78
N LYS A 8 56.17 33.85 3.15
CA LYS A 8 57.58 33.73 2.75
C LYS A 8 58.01 34.86 1.80
N ASN A 9 57.19 35.18 0.81
CA ASN A 9 57.48 36.26 -0.14
C ASN A 9 57.51 37.63 0.55
N LEU A 10 56.56 37.92 1.44
CA LEU A 10 56.54 39.14 2.23
C LEU A 10 57.78 39.25 3.16
N GLN A 11 58.20 38.13 3.73
CA GLN A 11 59.38 38.04 4.60
C GLN A 11 60.69 38.30 3.83
N ILE A 12 60.83 37.77 2.62
CA ILE A 12 61.96 38.05 1.72
C ILE A 12 61.98 39.53 1.28
N GLN A 13 60.82 40.11 1.02
CA GLN A 13 60.71 41.51 0.59
C GLN A 13 61.08 42.48 1.72
N GLN A 14 60.56 42.25 2.93
CA GLN A 14 60.82 43.11 4.10
C GLN A 14 62.21 42.92 4.72
N LEU A 15 62.95 41.86 4.37
CA LEU A 15 64.37 41.73 4.74
C LEU A 15 65.28 42.64 3.92
N LYS A 16 64.83 43.16 2.77
CA LYS A 16 65.60 44.10 1.93
C LYS A 16 65.46 45.56 2.36
N GLU A 17 64.58 45.86 3.30
CA GLU A 17 64.26 47.23 3.75
C GLU A 17 65.07 47.64 5.00
N VAL A 18 65.94 46.76 5.51
CA VAL A 18 66.80 47.04 6.68
C VAL A 18 68.12 47.65 6.21
N ASN A 19 68.25 48.97 6.34
CA ASN A 19 69.46 49.70 5.93
C ASN A 19 70.64 49.43 6.89
N PRO A 20 71.88 49.15 6.43
CA PRO A 20 72.92 48.60 7.32
C PRO A 20 73.63 49.61 8.25
N GLU A 21 73.71 50.88 7.87
CA GLU A 21 74.89 51.70 8.24
C GLU A 21 74.97 52.07 9.73
N HIS A 22 73.87 52.38 10.41
CA HIS A 22 73.88 52.75 11.84
C HIS A 22 72.62 52.29 12.60
N MET A 23 72.71 51.22 13.41
CA MET A 23 72.27 51.15 14.82
C MET A 23 72.34 49.71 15.40
N ASP A 24 72.37 49.64 16.73
CA ASP A 24 72.41 48.45 17.61
C ASP A 24 71.82 47.14 17.03
N GLN A 25 72.71 46.16 16.81
CA GLN A 25 72.36 44.80 16.35
C GLN A 25 71.39 44.10 17.30
N ALA A 26 71.44 44.35 18.62
CA ALA A 26 70.51 43.76 19.58
C ALA A 26 69.08 44.29 19.40
N ALA A 27 68.92 45.56 19.01
CA ALA A 27 67.62 46.13 18.68
C ALA A 27 67.04 45.52 17.40
N ALA A 28 67.86 45.30 16.36
CA ALA A 28 67.44 44.65 15.13
C ALA A 28 66.99 43.20 15.36
N VAL A 29 67.79 42.39 16.09
CA VAL A 29 67.45 41.01 16.47
C VAL A 29 66.19 40.94 17.34
N LYS A 30 66.02 41.89 18.27
CA LYS A 30 64.82 41.99 19.11
C LYS A 30 63.57 42.35 18.29
N PHE A 31 63.69 43.21 17.29
CA PHE A 31 62.60 43.56 16.39
C PHE A 31 62.19 42.39 15.49
N THR A 32 63.14 41.70 14.86
CA THR A 32 62.84 40.51 14.03
C THR A 32 62.28 39.37 14.88
N SER A 33 62.84 39.10 16.05
CA SER A 33 62.30 38.10 17.00
C SER A 33 60.86 38.43 17.43
N ASN A 34 60.58 39.68 17.83
CA ASN A 34 59.21 40.10 18.19
C ASN A 34 58.23 39.94 17.02
N ARG A 35 58.64 40.28 15.80
CA ARG A 35 57.79 40.14 14.60
C ARG A 35 57.58 38.68 14.20
N LEU A 36 58.59 37.83 14.39
CA LEU A 36 58.50 36.38 14.17
C LEU A 36 57.59 35.71 15.21
N ASN A 37 57.71 36.07 16.49
CA ASN A 37 56.80 35.62 17.56
C ASN A 37 55.35 36.05 17.31
N ALA A 38 55.14 37.27 16.79
CA ALA A 38 53.80 37.77 16.44
C ALA A 38 53.20 37.02 15.23
N LEU A 39 54.02 36.68 14.23
CA LEU A 39 53.59 35.87 13.08
C LEU A 39 53.32 34.42 13.48
N GLU A 40 54.17 33.80 14.29
CA GLU A 40 53.94 32.45 14.82
C GLU A 40 52.65 32.39 15.63
N LYS A 41 52.41 33.37 16.51
CA LYS A 41 51.15 33.51 17.22
C LYS A 41 49.97 33.66 16.26
N PHE A 42 50.02 34.56 15.28
CA PHE A 42 48.92 34.77 14.33
C PHE A 42 48.56 33.50 13.54
N VAL A 43 49.57 32.74 13.09
CA VAL A 43 49.35 31.47 12.39
C VAL A 43 48.79 30.41 13.35
N ARG A 44 49.32 30.32 14.58
CA ARG A 44 48.84 29.39 15.62
C ARG A 44 47.38 29.67 16.01
N ASP A 45 47.03 30.93 16.23
CA ASP A 45 45.67 31.39 16.56
C ASP A 45 44.71 31.09 15.38
N SER A 46 45.11 31.38 14.13
CA SER A 46 44.32 31.04 12.93
C SER A 46 44.08 29.53 12.79
N LEU A 47 45.11 28.70 13.01
CA LEU A 47 44.96 27.23 12.92
C LEU A 47 44.15 26.66 14.09
N HIS A 48 44.14 27.31 15.27
CA HIS A 48 43.24 26.94 16.36
C HIS A 48 41.79 27.21 15.98
N GLN A 49 41.50 28.38 15.40
CA GLN A 49 40.17 28.71 14.90
C GLN A 49 39.72 27.75 13.79
N ASP A 50 40.59 27.43 12.83
CA ASP A 50 40.30 26.46 11.77
C ASP A 50 40.04 25.05 12.38
N LYS A 51 40.82 24.61 13.37
CA LYS A 51 40.61 23.32 14.06
C LYS A 51 39.30 23.26 14.86
N GLU A 52 38.94 24.31 15.59
CA GLU A 52 37.67 24.37 16.33
C GLU A 52 36.47 24.37 15.39
N TYR A 53 36.57 25.07 14.25
CA TYR A 53 35.57 25.07 13.20
C TYR A 53 35.32 23.66 12.65
N PHE A 54 36.38 22.96 12.21
CA PHE A 54 36.27 21.62 11.64
C PHE A 54 35.81 20.56 12.67
N ALA A 55 36.16 20.70 13.95
CA ALA A 55 35.62 19.87 15.03
C ALA A 55 34.10 20.09 15.22
N GLY A 56 33.62 21.33 15.11
CA GLY A 56 32.19 21.67 15.12
C GLY A 56 31.43 21.08 13.93
N GLU A 57 32.00 21.17 12.73
CA GLU A 57 31.45 20.50 11.53
C GLU A 57 31.42 18.97 11.71
N ARG A 58 32.46 18.35 12.28
CA ARG A 58 32.51 16.90 12.51
C ARG A 58 31.41 16.43 13.45
N SER A 59 31.16 17.15 14.55
CA SER A 59 30.04 16.86 15.46
C SER A 59 28.69 17.01 14.74
N THR A 60 28.54 18.06 13.93
CA THR A 60 27.30 18.32 13.16
C THR A 60 27.03 17.21 12.14
N LEU A 61 28.05 16.79 11.38
CA LEU A 61 27.96 15.69 10.42
C LEU A 61 27.60 14.36 11.10
N GLN A 62 28.23 14.04 12.24
CA GLN A 62 27.92 12.83 13.01
C GLN A 62 26.45 12.82 13.47
N ASN A 63 25.97 13.90 14.07
CA ASN A 63 24.57 14.02 14.50
C ASN A 63 23.57 13.83 13.34
N ILE A 64 23.89 14.32 12.14
CA ILE A 64 23.09 14.14 10.94
C ILE A 64 23.12 12.67 10.46
N ILE A 65 24.28 12.03 10.48
CA ILE A 65 24.45 10.61 10.11
C ILE A 65 23.65 9.71 11.07
N ASP A 66 23.73 9.94 12.37
CA ASP A 66 23.03 9.13 13.39
C ASP A 66 21.50 9.31 13.31
N THR A 67 21.04 10.54 13.06
CA THR A 67 19.62 10.84 12.84
C THR A 67 19.09 10.13 11.59
N LEU A 68 19.79 10.25 10.45
CA LEU A 68 19.37 9.60 9.20
C LEU A 68 19.46 8.07 9.29
N THR A 69 20.46 7.52 10.00
CA THR A 69 20.57 6.08 10.23
C THR A 69 19.39 5.57 11.06
N THR A 70 18.98 6.33 12.09
CA THR A 70 17.80 6.02 12.90
C THR A 70 16.51 6.00 12.07
N GLU A 71 16.31 7.00 11.20
CA GLU A 71 15.15 7.03 10.30
C GLU A 71 15.21 5.95 9.20
N SER A 72 16.39 5.60 8.69
CA SER A 72 16.55 4.51 7.71
C SER A 72 16.16 3.16 8.31
N ASN A 73 16.52 2.92 9.58
CA ASN A 73 16.10 1.74 10.33
C ASN A 73 14.58 1.71 10.55
N ARG A 74 13.94 2.85 10.82
CA ARG A 74 12.47 2.97 10.90
C ARG A 74 11.79 2.65 9.57
N LEU A 75 12.31 3.19 8.45
CA LEU A 75 11.82 2.88 7.11
C LEU A 75 11.96 1.39 6.77
N GLN A 76 13.07 0.75 7.17
CA GLN A 76 13.27 -0.70 7.00
C GLN A 76 12.27 -1.53 7.82
N GLN A 77 11.94 -1.12 9.05
CA GLN A 77 10.89 -1.75 9.86
C GLN A 77 9.50 -1.60 9.21
N HIS A 78 9.17 -0.41 8.69
CA HIS A 78 7.91 -0.21 7.96
C HIS A 78 7.81 -1.06 6.69
N LEU A 79 8.92 -1.23 5.95
CA LEU A 79 8.99 -2.13 4.78
C LEU A 79 8.73 -3.59 5.15
N GLN A 80 9.25 -4.06 6.29
CA GLN A 80 9.03 -5.42 6.76
C GLN A 80 7.57 -5.67 7.18
N VAL A 81 7.01 -4.80 8.03
CA VAL A 81 5.60 -4.90 8.48
C VAL A 81 4.63 -4.82 7.29
N ASN A 82 4.91 -3.98 6.29
CA ASN A 82 4.12 -3.90 5.06
C ASN A 82 4.16 -5.20 4.23
N ARG A 83 5.30 -5.91 4.16
CA ARG A 83 5.41 -7.23 3.50
C ARG A 83 4.61 -8.30 4.24
N GLU A 84 4.71 -8.35 5.57
CA GLU A 84 3.97 -9.31 6.40
C GLU A 84 2.45 -9.10 6.29
N GLN A 85 2.00 -7.85 6.34
CA GLN A 85 0.59 -7.50 6.11
C GLN A 85 0.12 -7.92 4.71
N LYS A 86 0.92 -7.67 3.67
CA LYS A 86 0.59 -8.09 2.31
C LYS A 86 0.46 -9.62 2.21
N GLN A 87 1.41 -10.38 2.75
CA GLN A 87 1.38 -11.86 2.73
C GLN A 87 0.15 -12.43 3.43
N SER A 88 -0.29 -11.84 4.55
CA SER A 88 -1.53 -12.23 5.23
C SER A 88 -2.76 -12.03 4.32
N ILE A 89 -2.83 -10.90 3.61
CA ILE A 89 -3.95 -10.56 2.73
C ILE A 89 -3.92 -11.40 1.44
N GLU A 90 -2.74 -11.76 0.93
CA GLU A 90 -2.58 -12.71 -0.18
C GLU A 90 -3.07 -14.12 0.20
N ALA A 91 -2.86 -14.56 1.45
CA ALA A 91 -3.41 -15.81 1.95
C ALA A 91 -4.95 -15.77 2.08
N GLU A 92 -5.52 -14.68 2.63
CA GLU A 92 -6.97 -14.46 2.66
C GLU A 92 -7.58 -14.42 1.25
N LEU A 93 -6.92 -13.78 0.30
CA LEU A 93 -7.34 -13.69 -1.10
C LEU A 93 -7.37 -15.07 -1.76
N LYS A 94 -6.37 -15.92 -1.50
CA LYS A 94 -6.35 -17.29 -1.99
C LYS A 94 -7.52 -18.10 -1.43
N ILE A 95 -7.78 -18.01 -0.12
CA ILE A 95 -8.94 -18.69 0.52
C ILE A 95 -10.25 -18.24 -0.13
N SER A 96 -10.41 -16.94 -0.42
CA SER A 96 -11.59 -16.40 -1.11
C SER A 96 -11.78 -17.00 -2.52
N HIS A 97 -10.69 -17.22 -3.27
CA HIS A 97 -10.74 -17.88 -4.58
C HIS A 97 -11.03 -19.39 -4.48
N ASP A 98 -10.45 -20.08 -3.50
CA ASP A 98 -10.74 -21.49 -3.23
C ASP A 98 -12.21 -21.70 -2.83
N GLU A 99 -12.81 -20.74 -2.10
CA GLU A 99 -14.24 -20.72 -1.78
C GLU A 99 -15.13 -20.48 -3.01
N ILE A 100 -14.81 -19.50 -3.86
CA ILE A 100 -15.52 -19.27 -5.14
C ILE A 100 -15.51 -20.54 -5.99
N THR A 101 -14.34 -21.18 -6.11
CA THR A 101 -14.16 -22.41 -6.91
C THR A 101 -15.01 -23.56 -6.36
N LYS A 102 -15.09 -23.71 -5.03
CA LYS A 102 -15.98 -24.70 -4.38
C LYS A 102 -17.45 -24.40 -4.63
N LEU A 103 -17.90 -23.15 -4.50
CA LEU A 103 -19.28 -22.74 -4.76
C LEU A 103 -19.68 -22.99 -6.22
N GLN A 104 -18.79 -22.72 -7.17
CA GLN A 104 -18.98 -23.02 -8.60
C GLN A 104 -19.00 -24.53 -8.89
N ALA A 105 -18.33 -25.36 -8.09
CA ALA A 105 -18.38 -26.82 -8.20
C ALA A 105 -19.65 -27.45 -7.56
N ILE A 106 -20.39 -26.69 -6.72
CA ILE A 106 -21.62 -27.14 -6.04
C ILE A 106 -22.88 -26.98 -6.93
N VAL A 107 -22.74 -26.47 -8.17
CA VAL A 107 -23.82 -26.34 -9.16
C VAL A 107 -24.73 -27.60 -9.15
N PRO A 108 -26.03 -27.48 -8.82
CA PRO A 108 -26.82 -28.64 -8.42
C PRO A 108 -26.88 -29.75 -9.48
N GLN A 109 -26.51 -30.97 -9.06
CA GLN A 109 -26.48 -32.16 -9.94
C GLN A 109 -27.86 -32.71 -10.32
N HIS A 110 -28.95 -32.19 -9.73
CA HIS A 110 -30.28 -32.43 -10.25
C HIS A 110 -30.51 -31.56 -11.48
N ASP A 111 -30.61 -32.19 -12.65
CA ASP A 111 -30.95 -31.48 -13.88
C ASP A 111 -32.36 -30.88 -13.75
N GLU A 112 -32.40 -29.54 -13.65
CA GLU A 112 -33.62 -28.74 -13.58
C GLU A 112 -34.59 -29.10 -14.72
N LYS A 113 -34.03 -29.44 -15.88
CA LYS A 113 -34.74 -29.87 -17.10
C LYS A 113 -35.35 -31.27 -16.96
N GLU A 114 -34.73 -32.17 -16.21
CA GLU A 114 -35.26 -33.52 -15.95
C GLU A 114 -36.51 -33.43 -15.05
N LEU A 115 -36.46 -32.63 -13.99
CA LEU A 115 -37.62 -32.38 -13.12
C LEU A 115 -38.75 -31.67 -13.87
N GLN A 116 -38.43 -30.63 -14.67
CA GLN A 116 -39.41 -29.98 -15.54
C GLN A 116 -40.03 -30.97 -16.55
N ASN A 117 -39.24 -31.86 -17.15
CA ASN A 117 -39.73 -32.89 -18.07
C ASN A 117 -40.65 -33.90 -17.36
N LYS A 118 -40.26 -34.41 -16.18
CA LYS A 118 -41.10 -35.28 -15.34
C LYS A 118 -42.46 -34.64 -15.04
N ILE A 119 -42.46 -33.38 -14.61
CA ILE A 119 -43.68 -32.59 -14.36
C ILE A 119 -44.54 -32.46 -15.64
N GLN A 120 -43.93 -32.19 -16.80
CA GLN A 120 -44.66 -32.09 -18.07
C GLN A 120 -45.24 -33.45 -18.55
N VAL A 121 -44.50 -34.55 -18.38
CA VAL A 121 -44.97 -35.90 -18.71
C VAL A 121 -46.15 -36.27 -17.81
N ALA A 122 -46.01 -36.14 -16.48
CA ALA A 122 -47.08 -36.42 -15.53
C ALA A 122 -48.33 -35.56 -15.79
N LYS A 123 -48.18 -34.27 -16.16
CA LYS A 123 -49.32 -33.41 -16.54
C LYS A 123 -50.03 -33.89 -17.82
N LYS A 124 -49.29 -34.37 -18.83
CA LYS A 124 -49.87 -34.97 -20.05
C LYS A 124 -50.57 -36.30 -19.76
N GLU A 125 -49.99 -37.14 -18.90
CA GLU A 125 -50.60 -38.39 -18.44
C GLU A 125 -51.91 -38.11 -17.69
N ILE A 126 -51.93 -37.16 -16.76
CA ILE A 126 -53.14 -36.71 -16.05
C ILE A 126 -54.22 -36.22 -17.04
N MET A 127 -53.87 -35.44 -18.07
CA MET A 127 -54.84 -35.01 -19.08
C MET A 127 -55.45 -36.21 -19.84
N SER A 128 -54.63 -37.20 -20.20
CA SER A 128 -55.08 -38.43 -20.87
C SER A 128 -56.00 -39.26 -19.97
N ILE A 129 -55.62 -39.49 -18.71
CA ILE A 129 -56.39 -40.29 -17.75
C ILE A 129 -57.72 -39.60 -17.39
N ASN A 130 -57.73 -38.28 -17.22
CA ASN A 130 -58.97 -37.52 -17.01
C ASN A 130 -59.90 -37.63 -18.22
N LYS A 131 -59.37 -37.61 -19.46
CA LYS A 131 -60.19 -37.83 -20.66
C LYS A 131 -60.79 -39.24 -20.65
N MET A 132 -59.98 -40.29 -20.42
CA MET A 132 -60.49 -41.67 -20.33
C MET A 132 -61.59 -41.81 -19.28
N ARG A 133 -61.43 -41.19 -18.09
CA ARG A 133 -62.46 -41.19 -17.05
C ARG A 133 -63.75 -40.47 -17.47
N GLN A 134 -63.65 -39.36 -18.20
CA GLN A 134 -64.82 -38.65 -18.71
C GLN A 134 -65.53 -39.45 -19.82
N ASP A 135 -64.79 -40.08 -20.72
CA ASP A 135 -65.34 -40.94 -21.78
C ASP A 135 -66.04 -42.17 -21.17
N ASP A 136 -65.42 -42.81 -20.16
CA ASP A 136 -66.02 -43.90 -19.38
C ASP A 136 -67.29 -43.45 -18.63
N ALA A 137 -67.25 -42.30 -17.93
CA ALA A 137 -68.41 -41.79 -17.21
C ALA A 137 -69.57 -41.42 -18.16
N ASN A 138 -69.25 -40.88 -19.33
CA ASN A 138 -70.22 -40.61 -20.39
C ASN A 138 -70.88 -41.90 -20.91
N SER A 139 -70.14 -43.02 -20.98
CA SER A 139 -70.64 -44.31 -21.47
C SER A 139 -71.66 -45.01 -20.56
N LEU A 140 -71.72 -44.65 -19.27
CA LEU A 140 -72.59 -45.32 -18.29
C LEU A 140 -74.09 -45.27 -18.66
N ASN A 141 -74.77 -46.42 -18.65
CA ASN A 141 -76.22 -46.47 -18.74
C ASN A 141 -76.86 -46.37 -17.34
N ILE A 142 -77.28 -45.15 -16.97
CA ILE A 142 -77.92 -44.90 -15.66
C ILE A 142 -79.26 -45.64 -15.53
N ASN A 143 -79.92 -45.99 -16.63
CA ASN A 143 -81.18 -46.74 -16.59
C ASN A 143 -80.98 -48.22 -16.21
N ASP A 144 -79.77 -48.77 -16.38
CA ASP A 144 -79.41 -50.08 -15.81
C ASP A 144 -79.14 -49.94 -14.30
N LEU A 145 -78.35 -48.93 -13.90
CA LEU A 145 -78.05 -48.67 -12.48
C LEU A 145 -79.32 -48.41 -11.65
N LYS A 146 -80.34 -47.73 -12.21
CA LYS A 146 -81.66 -47.53 -11.60
C LYS A 146 -82.39 -48.84 -11.27
N GLN A 147 -82.04 -49.97 -11.86
CA GLN A 147 -82.67 -51.27 -11.56
C GLN A 147 -82.11 -51.95 -10.30
N LEU A 148 -80.93 -51.54 -9.80
CA LEU A 148 -80.29 -52.16 -8.62
C LEU A 148 -81.18 -52.07 -7.37
N ASN A 149 -81.35 -53.18 -6.64
CA ASN A 149 -82.25 -53.24 -5.48
C ASN A 149 -81.52 -52.88 -4.16
N ILE A 150 -81.31 -51.59 -3.93
CA ILE A 150 -80.70 -51.04 -2.70
C ILE A 150 -81.74 -51.04 -1.57
N LYS A 151 -81.47 -51.71 -0.44
CA LYS A 151 -82.37 -51.78 0.73
C LYS A 151 -81.66 -51.41 2.03
N ASN A 152 -82.35 -50.66 2.90
CA ASN A 152 -81.85 -50.17 4.19
C ASN A 152 -81.41 -51.26 5.20
N LYS A 153 -81.90 -52.49 5.05
CA LYS A 153 -81.56 -53.60 5.98
C LYS A 153 -80.17 -54.18 5.71
N ASP A 154 -79.67 -54.05 4.50
CA ASP A 154 -78.47 -54.76 4.03
C ASP A 154 -77.22 -53.89 4.23
N LYS A 155 -77.04 -53.30 5.43
CA LYS A 155 -75.91 -52.40 5.75
C LYS A 155 -74.53 -53.06 5.59
N GLU A 156 -74.49 -54.39 5.64
CA GLU A 156 -73.28 -55.21 5.46
C GLU A 156 -73.07 -55.66 3.99
N SER A 157 -73.98 -55.32 3.08
CA SER A 157 -73.83 -55.63 1.65
C SER A 157 -72.65 -54.86 1.05
N PRO A 158 -71.65 -55.52 0.44
CA PRO A 158 -70.52 -54.85 -0.20
C PRO A 158 -70.96 -53.82 -1.25
N VAL A 159 -72.06 -54.08 -1.95
CA VAL A 159 -72.61 -53.19 -2.99
C VAL A 159 -73.00 -51.82 -2.42
N ASN A 160 -73.32 -51.72 -1.12
CA ASN A 160 -73.63 -50.44 -0.50
C ASN A 160 -72.39 -49.56 -0.28
N GLU A 161 -71.19 -50.12 -0.07
CA GLU A 161 -69.97 -49.30 0.07
C GLU A 161 -69.56 -48.59 -1.22
N LEU A 162 -69.94 -49.10 -2.40
CA LEU A 162 -69.83 -48.37 -3.68
C LEU A 162 -70.64 -47.06 -3.66
N TRP A 163 -71.82 -47.08 -3.02
CA TRP A 163 -72.70 -45.92 -2.91
C TRP A 163 -72.31 -44.99 -1.76
N ILE A 164 -71.83 -45.53 -0.63
CA ILE A 164 -71.24 -44.72 0.45
C ILE A 164 -69.97 -44.00 -0.05
N TRP A 165 -69.10 -44.68 -0.81
CA TRP A 165 -67.98 -44.04 -1.51
C TRP A 165 -68.43 -42.96 -2.48
N THR A 166 -69.47 -43.22 -3.27
CA THR A 166 -70.03 -42.23 -4.21
C THR A 166 -70.42 -40.94 -3.50
N LEU A 167 -71.14 -41.03 -2.37
CA LEU A 167 -71.53 -39.85 -1.59
C LEU A 167 -70.32 -39.10 -1.04
N VAL A 168 -69.41 -39.82 -0.37
CA VAL A 168 -68.27 -39.21 0.33
C VAL A 168 -67.22 -38.63 -0.63
N VAL A 169 -66.93 -39.30 -1.75
CA VAL A 169 -65.81 -38.94 -2.63
C VAL A 169 -66.25 -38.15 -3.86
N ILE A 170 -67.41 -38.47 -4.45
CA ILE A 170 -67.90 -37.84 -5.71
C ILE A 170 -68.88 -36.69 -5.42
N TYR A 171 -69.74 -36.80 -4.42
CA TYR A 171 -70.60 -35.69 -3.98
C TYR A 171 -69.96 -34.79 -2.91
N LYS A 172 -68.97 -35.31 -2.17
CA LYS A 172 -68.32 -34.67 -1.00
C LYS A 172 -69.28 -34.48 0.20
N GLU A 173 -70.27 -35.36 0.32
CA GLU A 173 -71.34 -35.30 1.32
C GLU A 173 -71.27 -36.50 2.28
N PRO A 174 -71.46 -36.31 3.60
CA PRO A 174 -71.39 -37.42 4.55
C PRO A 174 -72.63 -38.31 4.41
N ALA A 175 -72.41 -39.61 4.26
CA ALA A 175 -73.46 -40.59 3.97
C ALA A 175 -74.56 -40.72 5.05
N SER A 176 -74.33 -40.17 6.25
CA SER A 176 -75.36 -39.99 7.29
C SER A 176 -76.48 -39.00 6.92
N SER A 177 -76.25 -38.14 5.92
CA SER A 177 -77.25 -37.19 5.40
C SER A 177 -78.28 -37.84 4.46
N TYR A 178 -78.01 -39.07 4.01
CA TYR A 178 -78.79 -39.75 2.99
C TYR A 178 -79.67 -40.86 3.59
N TYR A 179 -80.96 -40.81 3.28
CA TYR A 179 -81.90 -41.85 3.66
C TYR A 179 -81.94 -42.93 2.57
N TRP A 180 -81.33 -44.08 2.84
CA TRP A 180 -81.03 -45.14 1.85
C TRP A 180 -82.19 -45.59 0.96
N ASN A 181 -83.42 -45.61 1.47
CA ASN A 181 -84.59 -45.98 0.66
C ASN A 181 -84.87 -45.00 -0.49
N ASN A 182 -84.45 -43.74 -0.35
CA ASN A 182 -84.66 -42.67 -1.32
C ASN A 182 -83.36 -42.26 -2.03
N PHE A 183 -82.27 -43.03 -1.88
CA PHE A 183 -80.98 -42.77 -2.52
C PHE A 183 -81.11 -42.66 -4.05
N LYS A 184 -81.92 -43.53 -4.68
CA LYS A 184 -82.20 -43.46 -6.13
C LYS A 184 -82.89 -42.16 -6.53
N GLU A 185 -83.93 -41.77 -5.81
CA GLU A 185 -84.65 -40.52 -6.04
C GLU A 185 -83.70 -39.33 -5.98
N GLN A 186 -82.83 -39.31 -4.96
CA GLN A 186 -81.93 -38.21 -4.66
C GLN A 186 -80.71 -38.11 -5.59
N VAL A 187 -80.24 -39.22 -6.18
CA VAL A 187 -79.01 -39.28 -6.99
C VAL A 187 -79.29 -39.51 -8.48
N PHE A 188 -80.28 -40.31 -8.85
CA PHE A 188 -80.51 -40.73 -10.23
C PHE A 188 -81.82 -40.21 -10.86
N GLU A 189 -82.86 -39.93 -10.08
CA GLU A 189 -84.21 -39.70 -10.64
C GLU A 189 -84.66 -38.22 -10.59
N LYS A 190 -83.92 -37.34 -9.91
CA LYS A 190 -83.93 -35.90 -10.20
C LYS A 190 -83.72 -35.67 -11.72
N PRO A 191 -84.40 -34.69 -12.36
CA PRO A 191 -84.28 -34.43 -13.79
C PRO A 191 -82.83 -34.30 -14.30
N GLU A 192 -81.97 -33.67 -13.50
CA GLU A 192 -80.55 -33.47 -13.81
C GLU A 192 -79.63 -34.54 -13.18
N GLY A 193 -80.11 -35.33 -12.20
CA GLY A 193 -79.26 -36.21 -11.37
C GLY A 193 -78.51 -37.28 -12.16
N SER A 194 -79.14 -37.83 -13.21
CA SER A 194 -78.48 -38.80 -14.10
C SER A 194 -77.31 -38.20 -14.89
N GLN A 195 -77.29 -36.89 -15.11
CA GLN A 195 -76.22 -36.14 -15.77
C GLN A 195 -75.20 -35.59 -14.75
N ASP A 196 -75.66 -35.02 -13.63
CA ASP A 196 -74.79 -34.54 -12.53
C ASP A 196 -73.91 -35.68 -11.98
N PHE A 197 -74.43 -36.91 -11.85
CA PHE A 197 -73.62 -38.06 -11.48
C PHE A 197 -72.50 -38.35 -12.49
N LYS A 198 -72.80 -38.39 -13.80
CA LYS A 198 -71.80 -38.59 -14.86
C LYS A 198 -70.75 -37.49 -14.85
N GLU A 199 -71.18 -36.25 -14.71
CA GLU A 199 -70.27 -35.11 -14.65
C GLU A 199 -69.38 -35.15 -13.43
N ARG A 200 -69.90 -35.39 -12.22
CA ARG A 200 -69.05 -35.48 -11.02
C ARG A 200 -68.07 -36.65 -11.08
N LEU A 201 -68.49 -37.78 -11.62
CA LEU A 201 -67.64 -38.96 -11.81
C LEU A 201 -66.56 -38.72 -12.89
N GLY A 202 -66.87 -37.91 -13.92
CA GLY A 202 -65.92 -37.49 -14.96
C GLY A 202 -65.04 -36.28 -14.60
N ARG A 203 -65.47 -35.38 -13.71
CA ARG A 203 -64.83 -34.08 -13.42
C ARG A 203 -63.44 -34.21 -12.78
N VAL A 204 -62.48 -33.46 -13.32
CA VAL A 204 -61.07 -33.40 -12.85
C VAL A 204 -60.96 -33.09 -11.35
N LYS A 205 -61.80 -32.18 -10.83
CA LYS A 205 -61.81 -31.78 -9.41
C LYS A 205 -62.21 -32.89 -8.43
N ALA A 206 -62.71 -34.04 -8.91
CA ALA A 206 -62.94 -35.20 -8.04
C ALA A 206 -61.63 -35.81 -7.51
N VAL A 207 -60.48 -35.50 -8.13
CA VAL A 207 -59.17 -36.08 -7.79
C VAL A 207 -58.33 -35.23 -6.83
N ASP A 208 -58.77 -34.03 -6.45
CA ASP A 208 -58.22 -33.33 -5.27
C ASP A 208 -58.75 -34.04 -3.99
N MET A 209 -58.36 -35.31 -3.82
CA MET A 209 -58.83 -36.19 -2.76
C MET A 209 -58.07 -35.92 -1.47
N LYS A 210 -58.81 -35.74 -0.38
CA LYS A 210 -58.22 -35.77 0.96
C LYS A 210 -57.68 -37.17 1.27
N LYS A 211 -56.81 -37.27 2.28
CA LYS A 211 -56.17 -38.53 2.67
C LYS A 211 -57.19 -39.64 2.97
N ASP A 212 -58.23 -39.32 3.72
CA ASP A 212 -59.36 -40.19 4.07
C ASP A 212 -60.20 -40.58 2.84
N GLU A 213 -60.45 -39.65 1.92
CA GLU A 213 -61.14 -39.90 0.65
C GLU A 213 -60.33 -40.87 -0.25
N PHE A 214 -59.00 -40.71 -0.29
CA PHE A 214 -58.09 -41.59 -1.03
C PHE A 214 -58.00 -42.99 -0.40
N GLU A 215 -57.84 -43.08 0.93
CA GLU A 215 -57.85 -44.36 1.66
C GLU A 215 -59.17 -45.11 1.48
N ARG A 216 -60.30 -44.40 1.51
CA ARG A 216 -61.64 -44.94 1.22
C ARG A 216 -61.76 -45.43 -0.23
N THR A 217 -61.20 -44.69 -1.18
CA THR A 217 -61.16 -45.08 -2.62
C THR A 217 -60.28 -46.32 -2.85
N GLN A 218 -59.13 -46.43 -2.16
CA GLN A 218 -58.32 -47.65 -2.18
C GLN A 218 -59.02 -48.86 -1.55
N ASN A 219 -59.76 -48.65 -0.46
CA ASN A 219 -60.50 -49.72 0.21
C ASN A 219 -61.68 -50.22 -0.63
N LEU A 220 -62.35 -49.34 -1.39
CA LEU A 220 -63.35 -49.75 -2.39
C LEU A 220 -62.75 -50.67 -3.46
N LEU A 221 -61.56 -50.37 -4.00
CA LEU A 221 -60.91 -51.28 -4.97
C LEU A 221 -60.60 -52.67 -4.38
N LYS A 222 -60.20 -52.75 -3.10
CA LYS A 222 -59.98 -54.04 -2.42
C LYS A 222 -61.26 -54.88 -2.31
N GLN A 223 -62.43 -54.23 -2.24
CA GLN A 223 -63.74 -54.87 -2.19
C GLN A 223 -64.30 -55.22 -3.57
N LYS A 224 -63.65 -54.82 -4.68
CA LYS A 224 -64.15 -54.97 -6.06
C LYS A 224 -64.67 -56.37 -6.35
N GLU A 225 -63.90 -57.41 -6.06
CA GLU A 225 -64.29 -58.80 -6.36
C GLU A 225 -65.47 -59.28 -5.49
N GLN A 226 -65.57 -58.81 -4.23
CA GLN A 226 -66.70 -59.10 -3.34
C GLN A 226 -67.99 -58.40 -3.81
N ILE A 227 -67.85 -57.20 -4.38
CA ILE A 227 -68.96 -56.42 -4.94
C ILE A 227 -69.44 -57.05 -6.26
N ILE A 228 -68.50 -57.42 -7.15
CA ILE A 228 -68.77 -58.09 -8.43
C ILE A 228 -69.41 -59.46 -8.24
N ALA A 229 -69.00 -60.23 -7.23
CA ALA A 229 -69.57 -61.53 -6.89
C ALA A 229 -70.96 -61.46 -6.21
N SER A 230 -71.53 -60.26 -5.99
CA SER A 230 -72.83 -60.13 -5.35
C SER A 230 -73.96 -60.64 -6.25
N ASN A 231 -74.73 -61.59 -5.72
CA ASN A 231 -75.94 -62.16 -6.34
C ASN A 231 -77.09 -61.16 -6.59
N ILE A 232 -76.93 -59.89 -6.19
CA ILE A 232 -77.87 -58.79 -6.43
C ILE A 232 -77.65 -58.18 -7.83
N LEU A 233 -76.50 -58.45 -8.49
CA LEU A 233 -76.13 -57.84 -9.76
C LEU A 233 -76.60 -58.66 -10.97
N THR A 234 -77.47 -58.07 -11.80
CA THR A 234 -77.79 -58.63 -13.12
C THR A 234 -76.66 -58.29 -14.13
N PRO A 235 -76.51 -59.02 -15.24
CA PRO A 235 -75.43 -58.77 -16.20
C PRO A 235 -75.35 -57.32 -16.74
N PRO A 236 -76.46 -56.60 -17.05
CA PRO A 236 -76.40 -55.19 -17.42
C PRO A 236 -75.87 -54.30 -16.29
N ILE A 237 -76.32 -54.51 -15.05
CA ILE A 237 -75.85 -53.75 -13.88
C ILE A 237 -74.36 -54.02 -13.62
N LEU A 238 -73.92 -55.27 -13.75
CA LEU A 238 -72.53 -55.67 -13.59
C LEU A 238 -71.61 -54.99 -14.62
N ALA A 239 -72.06 -54.78 -15.85
CA ALA A 239 -71.32 -54.02 -16.85
C ALA A 239 -71.11 -52.56 -16.41
N GLN A 240 -72.16 -51.89 -15.93
CA GLN A 240 -72.06 -50.51 -15.44
C GLN A 240 -71.16 -50.40 -14.20
N ILE A 241 -71.25 -51.34 -13.25
CA ILE A 241 -70.40 -51.36 -12.05
C ILE A 241 -68.92 -51.57 -12.41
N ASN A 242 -68.61 -52.38 -13.42
CA ASN A 242 -67.23 -52.50 -13.91
C ASN A 242 -66.69 -51.19 -14.51
N ILE A 243 -67.52 -50.41 -15.21
CA ILE A 243 -67.14 -49.07 -15.69
C ILE A 243 -66.87 -48.12 -14.51
N ILE A 244 -67.70 -48.15 -13.46
CA ILE A 244 -67.43 -47.36 -12.23
C ILE A 244 -66.10 -47.79 -11.59
N PHE A 245 -65.82 -49.09 -11.46
CA PHE A 245 -64.52 -49.55 -10.93
C PHE A 245 -63.31 -49.16 -11.79
N LYS A 246 -63.47 -49.11 -13.13
CA LYS A 246 -62.43 -48.57 -14.03
C LYS A 246 -62.17 -47.09 -13.72
N ILE A 247 -63.22 -46.29 -13.58
CA ILE A 247 -63.15 -44.88 -13.20
C ILE A 247 -62.46 -44.71 -11.82
N VAL A 248 -62.78 -45.54 -10.83
CA VAL A 248 -62.15 -45.53 -9.49
C VAL A 248 -60.63 -45.75 -9.59
N ASP A 249 -60.16 -46.68 -10.43
CA ASP A 249 -58.72 -46.88 -10.63
C ASP A 249 -58.06 -45.68 -11.34
N LEU A 250 -58.69 -45.13 -12.39
CA LEU A 250 -58.21 -43.92 -13.08
C LEU A 250 -58.11 -42.70 -12.13
N MET A 251 -59.00 -42.58 -11.13
CA MET A 251 -58.89 -41.57 -10.07
C MET A 251 -57.66 -41.78 -9.19
N ILE A 252 -57.35 -43.01 -8.80
CA ILE A 252 -56.14 -43.35 -8.03
C ILE A 252 -54.86 -43.12 -8.84
N GLN A 253 -54.88 -43.37 -10.16
CA GLN A 253 -53.75 -43.07 -11.04
C GLN A 253 -53.47 -41.56 -11.12
N VAL A 254 -54.50 -40.73 -11.32
CA VAL A 254 -54.33 -39.26 -11.36
C VAL A 254 -53.86 -38.71 -10.00
N GLU A 255 -54.35 -39.24 -8.87
CA GLU A 255 -53.92 -38.79 -7.54
C GLU A 255 -52.46 -39.14 -7.24
N LYS A 256 -52.00 -40.34 -7.63
CA LYS A 256 -50.56 -40.70 -7.58
C LYS A 256 -49.71 -39.72 -8.41
N LYS A 257 -50.17 -39.38 -9.61
CA LYS A 257 -49.48 -38.43 -10.52
C LYS A 257 -49.53 -36.99 -10.02
N SER A 258 -50.60 -36.60 -9.32
CA SER A 258 -50.73 -35.28 -8.69
C SER A 258 -49.68 -35.11 -7.58
N LYS A 259 -49.50 -36.14 -6.74
CA LYS A 259 -48.42 -36.21 -5.74
C LYS A 259 -47.04 -36.18 -6.37
N GLU A 260 -46.79 -36.96 -7.42
CA GLU A 260 -45.52 -36.93 -8.18
C GLU A 260 -45.20 -35.52 -8.71
N ILE A 261 -46.18 -34.81 -9.27
CA ILE A 261 -46.01 -33.40 -9.69
C ILE A 261 -45.66 -32.51 -8.50
N HIS A 262 -46.42 -32.59 -7.41
CA HIS A 262 -46.26 -31.72 -6.24
C HIS A 262 -44.91 -31.93 -5.52
N GLU A 263 -44.41 -33.17 -5.48
CA GLU A 263 -43.08 -33.50 -4.95
C GLU A 263 -41.97 -32.96 -5.86
N ASN A 264 -42.07 -33.15 -7.18
CA ASN A 264 -41.11 -32.58 -8.13
C ASN A 264 -41.12 -31.04 -8.15
N GLU A 265 -42.29 -30.40 -7.98
CA GLU A 265 -42.41 -28.93 -7.89
C GLU A 265 -41.79 -28.39 -6.59
N LYS A 266 -41.90 -29.11 -5.47
CA LYS A 266 -41.17 -28.79 -4.22
C LYS A 266 -39.65 -28.93 -4.39
N LEU A 267 -39.18 -29.97 -5.06
CA LEU A 267 -37.76 -30.14 -5.36
C LEU A 267 -37.24 -29.00 -6.27
N LEU A 268 -38.02 -28.62 -7.28
CA LEU A 268 -37.69 -27.51 -8.19
C LEU A 268 -37.62 -26.16 -7.45
N GLN A 269 -38.57 -25.88 -6.54
CA GLN A 269 -38.53 -24.70 -5.67
C GLN A 269 -37.30 -24.68 -4.77
N LYS A 270 -36.95 -25.83 -4.16
CA LYS A 270 -35.74 -25.93 -3.33
C LYS A 270 -34.48 -25.68 -4.15
N LEU A 271 -34.35 -26.29 -5.33
CA LEU A 271 -33.20 -26.09 -6.21
C LEU A 271 -33.06 -24.63 -6.67
N ALA A 272 -34.17 -23.92 -6.90
CA ALA A 272 -34.14 -22.49 -7.20
C ALA A 272 -33.61 -21.65 -6.03
N LEU A 273 -34.01 -21.96 -4.79
CA LEU A 273 -33.51 -21.30 -3.57
C LEU A 273 -32.02 -21.62 -3.33
N ASP A 274 -31.63 -22.90 -3.41
CA ASP A 274 -30.24 -23.35 -3.26
C ASP A 274 -29.34 -22.66 -4.30
N LYS A 275 -29.77 -22.56 -5.57
CA LYS A 275 -29.10 -21.86 -6.67
C LYS A 275 -28.99 -20.34 -6.43
N GLN A 276 -30.04 -19.70 -5.90
CA GLN A 276 -30.01 -18.28 -5.55
C GLN A 276 -29.05 -17.99 -4.38
N GLN A 277 -29.00 -18.87 -3.38
CA GLN A 277 -28.07 -18.76 -2.25
C GLN A 277 -26.61 -18.91 -2.70
N ILE A 278 -26.31 -19.94 -3.51
CA ILE A 278 -24.97 -20.16 -4.08
C ILE A 278 -24.52 -18.95 -4.91
N GLN A 279 -25.40 -18.36 -5.72
CA GLN A 279 -25.07 -17.13 -6.46
C GLN A 279 -24.83 -15.93 -5.54
N SER A 280 -25.66 -15.73 -4.50
CA SER A 280 -25.47 -14.70 -3.46
C SER A 280 -24.08 -14.79 -2.85
N ASP A 281 -23.68 -15.99 -2.43
CA ASP A 281 -22.43 -16.18 -1.67
C ASP A 281 -21.20 -16.19 -2.59
N THR A 282 -21.37 -16.61 -3.84
CA THR A 282 -20.36 -16.42 -4.91
C THR A 282 -20.08 -14.93 -5.14
N ASN A 283 -21.13 -14.11 -5.26
CA ASN A 283 -20.98 -12.66 -5.44
C ASN A 283 -20.28 -12.01 -4.24
N LYS A 284 -20.69 -12.32 -3.00
CA LYS A 284 -20.04 -11.81 -1.78
C LYS A 284 -18.55 -12.14 -1.73
N ASN A 285 -18.17 -13.37 -2.11
CA ASN A 285 -16.77 -13.77 -2.12
C ASN A 285 -15.97 -13.18 -3.29
N GLN A 286 -16.61 -12.84 -4.42
CA GLN A 286 -16.01 -12.04 -5.49
C GLN A 286 -15.76 -10.59 -5.04
N ASP A 287 -16.72 -9.96 -4.38
CA ASP A 287 -16.57 -8.61 -3.80
C ASP A 287 -15.46 -8.59 -2.73
N LYS A 288 -15.43 -9.58 -1.83
CA LYS A 288 -14.36 -9.79 -0.85
C LYS A 288 -12.99 -9.96 -1.53
N ALA A 289 -12.88 -10.82 -2.55
CA ALA A 289 -11.64 -11.02 -3.30
C ALA A 289 -11.16 -9.72 -3.97
N LYS A 290 -12.08 -8.92 -4.53
CA LYS A 290 -11.76 -7.61 -5.10
C LYS A 290 -11.23 -6.63 -4.05
N ILE A 291 -11.89 -6.51 -2.89
CA ILE A 291 -11.44 -5.64 -1.79
C ILE A 291 -10.05 -6.04 -1.28
N LEU A 292 -9.78 -7.34 -1.16
CA LEU A 292 -8.46 -7.87 -0.77
C LEU A 292 -7.40 -7.56 -1.84
N GLN A 293 -7.71 -7.69 -3.14
CA GLN A 293 -6.82 -7.33 -4.23
C GLN A 293 -6.51 -5.83 -4.28
N ASP A 294 -7.52 -4.97 -4.11
CA ASP A 294 -7.35 -3.51 -4.05
C ASP A 294 -6.46 -3.12 -2.85
N ARG A 295 -6.60 -3.82 -1.71
CA ARG A 295 -5.74 -3.64 -0.53
C ARG A 295 -4.30 -4.09 -0.76
N ILE A 296 -4.06 -5.17 -1.52
CA ILE A 296 -2.71 -5.57 -1.95
C ILE A 296 -2.08 -4.51 -2.87
N ASN A 297 -2.83 -4.01 -3.85
CA ASN A 297 -2.39 -2.96 -4.77
C ASN A 297 -1.99 -1.67 -4.02
N PHE A 298 -2.75 -1.32 -2.99
CA PHE A 298 -2.45 -0.21 -2.08
C PHE A 298 -1.19 -0.45 -1.25
N LEU A 299 -1.02 -1.65 -0.66
CA LEU A 299 0.18 -2.00 0.10
C LEU A 299 1.45 -2.02 -0.77
N ASP A 300 1.39 -2.48 -2.02
CA ASP A 300 2.51 -2.40 -2.97
C ASP A 300 2.87 -0.95 -3.33
N THR A 301 1.88 -0.04 -3.35
CA THR A 301 2.11 1.39 -3.59
C THR A 301 2.84 2.01 -2.40
N ILE A 302 2.41 1.68 -1.17
CA ILE A 302 3.12 2.03 0.07
C ILE A 302 4.54 1.43 0.10
N HIS A 303 4.71 0.17 -0.32
CA HIS A 303 6.02 -0.50 -0.35
C HIS A 303 7.03 0.27 -1.21
N LYS A 304 6.62 0.65 -2.43
CA LYS A 304 7.43 1.45 -3.36
C LYS A 304 7.78 2.82 -2.78
N GLY A 305 6.85 3.46 -2.08
CA GLY A 305 7.07 4.73 -1.40
C GLY A 305 8.14 4.63 -0.29
N TYR A 306 8.00 3.68 0.64
CA TYR A 306 9.00 3.47 1.69
C TYR A 306 10.37 3.04 1.12
N GLN A 307 10.39 2.19 0.09
CA GLN A 307 11.63 1.73 -0.55
C GLN A 307 12.38 2.90 -1.20
N PHE A 308 11.68 3.77 -1.93
CA PHE A 308 12.26 4.98 -2.51
C PHE A 308 12.84 5.92 -1.43
N MET A 309 12.11 6.15 -0.34
CA MET A 309 12.59 7.00 0.76
C MET A 309 13.81 6.39 1.47
N HIS A 310 13.81 5.08 1.72
CA HIS A 310 14.94 4.34 2.27
C HIS A 310 16.18 4.47 1.37
N ASP A 311 16.05 4.21 0.07
CA ASP A 311 17.19 4.20 -0.86
C ASP A 311 17.74 5.62 -1.12
N ALA A 312 16.89 6.65 -1.02
CA ALA A 312 17.32 8.05 -1.00
C ALA A 312 18.05 8.41 0.31
N MET A 313 17.59 7.89 1.45
CA MET A 313 18.19 8.12 2.76
C MET A 313 19.57 7.46 2.90
N ILE A 314 19.71 6.20 2.47
CA ILE A 314 21.00 5.48 2.41
C ILE A 314 22.02 6.25 1.56
N LYS A 315 21.63 6.78 0.40
CA LYS A 315 22.50 7.63 -0.44
C LYS A 315 22.93 8.91 0.30
N LYS A 316 22.02 9.54 1.05
CA LYS A 316 22.32 10.76 1.82
C LYS A 316 23.24 10.48 3.01
N ILE A 317 23.05 9.38 3.73
CA ILE A 317 23.97 8.89 4.77
C ILE A 317 25.37 8.72 4.18
N HIS A 318 25.49 8.02 3.05
CA HIS A 318 26.80 7.83 2.41
C HIS A 318 27.45 9.15 1.99
N SER A 319 26.68 10.10 1.46
CA SER A 319 27.19 11.44 1.12
C SER A 319 27.76 12.19 2.33
N TYR A 320 27.12 12.09 3.50
CA TYR A 320 27.65 12.71 4.72
C TYR A 320 28.84 11.95 5.31
N GLN A 321 28.89 10.62 5.20
CA GLN A 321 30.08 9.83 5.57
C GLN A 321 31.30 10.24 4.73
N GLN A 322 31.13 10.46 3.42
CA GLN A 322 32.23 10.96 2.57
C GLN A 322 32.66 12.38 2.96
N ALA A 323 31.72 13.26 3.32
CA ALA A 323 32.03 14.60 3.83
C ALA A 323 32.78 14.55 5.18
N GLN A 324 32.41 13.62 6.08
CA GLN A 324 33.09 13.41 7.35
C GLN A 324 34.53 12.90 7.14
N ILE A 325 34.74 11.93 6.24
CA ILE A 325 36.07 11.43 5.86
C ILE A 325 36.94 12.54 5.25
N LEU A 326 36.35 13.51 4.54
CA LEU A 326 37.07 14.66 4.01
C LEU A 326 37.44 15.67 5.11
N ASN A 327 36.51 15.95 6.04
CA ASN A 327 36.75 16.82 7.19
C ASN A 327 37.85 16.25 8.12
N ASP A 328 37.82 14.95 8.39
CA ASP A 328 38.85 14.28 9.19
C ASP A 328 40.25 14.43 8.55
N LYS A 329 40.36 14.31 7.22
CA LYS A 329 41.62 14.56 6.48
C LYS A 329 42.09 16.01 6.54
N PHE A 330 41.18 16.99 6.52
CA PHE A 330 41.56 18.40 6.72
C PHE A 330 42.02 18.65 8.17
N THR A 331 41.37 18.02 9.15
CA THR A 331 41.78 18.06 10.55
C THR A 331 43.19 17.47 10.74
N GLU A 332 43.47 16.30 10.16
CA GLU A 332 44.81 15.68 10.15
C GLU A 332 45.88 16.60 9.52
N GLN A 333 45.55 17.29 8.41
CA GLN A 333 46.47 18.25 7.77
C GLN A 333 46.74 19.49 8.65
N ILE A 334 45.74 19.97 9.38
CA ILE A 334 45.91 21.08 10.34
C ILE A 334 46.76 20.63 11.53
N GLU A 335 46.53 19.45 12.10
CA GLU A 335 47.34 18.91 13.20
C GLU A 335 48.78 18.58 12.79
N SER A 336 48.99 18.11 11.56
CA SER A 336 50.33 17.99 10.97
C SER A 336 50.99 19.36 10.79
N SER A 337 50.24 20.39 10.37
CA SER A 337 50.75 21.76 10.24
C SER A 337 51.16 22.35 11.60
N PHE A 338 50.33 22.17 12.63
CA PHE A 338 50.67 22.51 14.03
C PHE A 338 51.95 21.82 14.51
N SER A 339 52.12 20.53 14.21
CA SER A 339 53.29 19.75 14.63
C SER A 339 54.59 20.23 13.97
N ASN A 340 54.50 20.86 12.81
CA ASN A 340 55.63 21.41 12.05
C ASN A 340 55.90 22.91 12.34
N LEU A 341 55.15 23.55 13.25
CA LEU A 341 55.15 25.00 13.47
C LEU A 341 56.22 25.51 14.45
N ASP A 342 57.21 24.68 14.80
CA ASP A 342 58.32 25.02 15.69
C ASP A 342 59.41 25.85 14.97
N PHE A 343 59.03 27.06 14.55
CA PHE A 343 59.95 28.05 13.98
C PHE A 343 61.11 28.39 14.93
N SER A 344 60.88 28.27 16.24
CA SER A 344 61.88 28.53 17.29
C SER A 344 63.14 27.68 17.15
N LYS A 345 63.01 26.39 16.75
CA LYS A 345 64.18 25.55 16.46
C LYS A 345 64.82 25.90 15.13
N SER A 346 64.04 25.96 14.04
CA SER A 346 64.60 26.17 12.69
C SER A 346 65.38 27.49 12.58
N TYR A 347 64.83 28.60 13.09
CA TYR A 347 65.49 29.90 12.98
C TYR A 347 66.78 29.98 13.81
N ASN A 348 66.75 29.50 15.06
CA ASN A 348 67.90 29.52 15.96
C ASN A 348 68.99 28.48 15.63
N GLN A 349 68.65 27.35 15.01
CA GLN A 349 69.64 26.35 14.61
C GLN A 349 70.27 26.64 13.25
N GLN A 350 69.56 27.29 12.33
CA GLN A 350 70.00 27.42 10.93
C GLN A 350 70.56 28.82 10.60
N TYR A 351 69.97 29.89 11.12
CA TYR A 351 70.33 31.26 10.72
C TYR A 351 71.15 32.01 11.77
N VAL A 352 70.90 31.80 13.07
CA VAL A 352 71.72 32.42 14.13
C VAL A 352 73.22 32.06 14.01
N PRO A 353 73.64 30.80 13.73
CA PRO A 353 75.06 30.48 13.54
C PRO A 353 75.67 31.19 12.32
N GLN A 354 74.91 31.35 11.24
CA GLN A 354 75.38 32.03 10.02
C GLN A 354 75.55 33.54 10.28
N ILE A 355 74.57 34.19 10.90
CA ILE A 355 74.63 35.60 11.27
C ILE A 355 75.80 35.86 12.24
N VAL A 356 76.02 34.98 13.21
CA VAL A 356 77.18 35.07 14.13
C VAL A 356 78.51 34.89 13.38
N GLN A 357 78.60 34.00 12.39
CA GLN A 357 79.82 33.82 11.58
C GLN A 357 80.14 35.03 10.69
N THR A 358 79.13 35.66 10.07
CA THR A 358 79.32 36.90 9.29
C THR A 358 79.82 38.02 10.19
N ILE A 359 79.16 38.25 11.33
CA ILE A 359 79.55 39.27 12.32
C ILE A 359 80.95 39.00 12.89
N GLN A 360 81.38 37.74 13.01
CA GLN A 360 82.75 37.41 13.42
C GLN A 360 83.82 37.71 12.36
N HIS A 361 83.51 37.69 11.06
CA HIS A 361 84.44 38.14 10.02
C HIS A 361 84.50 39.68 9.98
N GLU A 362 83.35 40.36 9.92
CA GLU A 362 83.28 41.82 9.82
C GLU A 362 83.97 42.53 11.00
N ASN A 363 83.90 41.98 12.23
CA ASN A 363 84.62 42.55 13.38
C ASN A 363 86.14 42.38 13.30
N ILE A 364 86.68 41.40 12.55
CA ILE A 364 88.12 41.25 12.35
C ILE A 364 88.61 42.29 11.34
N ASP A 365 87.93 42.41 10.21
CA ASP A 365 88.27 43.39 9.16
C ASP A 365 88.21 44.84 9.67
N VAL A 366 87.27 45.17 10.57
CA VAL A 366 87.20 46.49 11.22
C VAL A 366 88.35 46.71 12.22
N GLN A 367 88.80 45.69 12.94
CA GLN A 367 89.92 45.82 13.88
C GLN A 367 91.28 45.99 13.18
N GLU A 368 91.51 45.34 12.04
CA GLU A 368 92.75 45.53 11.28
C GLU A 368 92.84 46.94 10.68
N ASN A 369 91.72 47.50 10.17
CA ASN A 369 91.69 48.86 9.63
C ASN A 369 91.90 49.93 10.72
N GLN A 370 91.24 49.82 11.88
CA GLN A 370 91.39 50.81 12.96
C GLN A 370 92.84 50.86 13.53
N GLN A 371 93.60 49.76 13.47
CA GLN A 371 95.03 49.78 13.85
C GLN A 371 95.94 50.49 12.85
N GLN A 372 95.47 50.80 11.63
CA GLN A 372 96.21 51.60 10.66
C GLN A 372 95.95 53.10 10.84
N GLU A 373 94.69 53.52 10.98
CA GLU A 373 94.31 54.94 11.16
C GLU A 373 94.93 55.54 12.44
N ILE A 374 94.95 54.79 13.55
CA ILE A 374 95.51 55.26 14.84
C ILE A 374 97.00 55.62 14.73
N LYS A 375 97.75 55.09 13.76
CA LYS A 375 99.16 55.46 13.52
C LYS A 375 99.34 56.74 12.71
N GLN A 376 98.28 57.24 12.07
CA GLN A 376 98.33 58.41 11.20
C GLN A 376 97.93 59.69 11.94
N VAL A 377 96.89 59.63 12.78
CA VAL A 377 96.39 60.79 13.57
C VAL A 377 97.42 61.32 14.57
N VAL A 378 98.21 60.44 15.19
CA VAL A 378 99.24 60.80 16.19
C VAL A 378 100.36 61.70 15.62
N VAL A 379 100.49 61.81 14.29
CA VAL A 379 101.48 62.67 13.62
C VAL A 379 100.96 64.10 13.41
N GLU A 380 99.65 64.33 13.42
CA GLU A 380 99.06 65.65 13.12
C GLU A 380 98.70 66.46 14.39
N GLU A 381 98.41 65.80 15.52
CA GLU A 381 98.09 66.50 16.79
C GLU A 381 99.26 67.30 17.39
N GLU A 382 100.53 67.02 17.04
CA GLU A 382 101.67 67.85 17.46
C GLU A 382 101.80 69.18 16.68
N GLN A 383 101.15 69.36 15.51
CA GLN A 383 101.30 70.56 14.69
C GLN A 383 100.21 71.63 14.87
N GLN A 384 99.10 71.33 15.55
CA GLN A 384 98.04 72.31 15.81
C GLN A 384 97.91 72.72 17.29
N GLN A 385 98.94 72.46 18.11
CA GLN A 385 99.08 73.17 19.38
C GLN A 385 99.52 74.62 19.17
N ILE A 386 98.59 75.55 19.45
CA ILE A 386 98.90 76.82 20.13
C ILE A 386 99.81 77.77 19.32
N GLN A 387 99.56 77.88 18.02
CA GLN A 387 99.25 79.22 17.50
C GLN A 387 97.78 79.54 17.83
N GLU A 388 97.42 80.82 17.78
CA GLU A 388 96.08 81.33 18.13
C GLU A 388 95.62 81.13 19.59
N GLN A 389 96.54 81.34 20.54
CA GLN A 389 96.12 82.19 21.65
C GLN A 389 95.91 83.63 21.12
N GLN A 390 94.72 84.17 21.38
CA GLN A 390 94.34 85.59 21.26
C GLN A 390 94.28 86.20 19.84
N LYS A 391 93.05 86.52 19.40
CA LYS A 391 92.64 87.94 19.30
C LYS A 391 91.12 88.15 19.23
N VAL A 392 90.73 89.36 19.62
CA VAL A 392 89.40 89.98 19.52
C VAL A 392 89.64 91.41 19.00
N ILE A 393 88.59 92.13 18.54
CA ILE A 393 88.61 93.56 18.10
C ILE A 393 89.22 93.71 16.68
N GLU A 394 88.57 94.28 15.64
CA GLU A 394 87.27 95.00 15.55
C GLU A 394 86.73 95.12 14.07
N VAL A 395 85.40 95.34 13.88
CA VAL A 395 84.72 96.37 13.01
C VAL A 395 85.17 96.58 11.53
N LYS A 396 84.34 96.76 10.47
CA LYS A 396 82.87 97.00 10.25
C LYS A 396 82.48 96.80 8.75
N GLN A 397 81.18 96.55 8.47
CA GLN A 397 80.39 96.95 7.25
C GLN A 397 80.84 96.41 5.85
N THR A 398 79.99 96.15 4.83
CA THR A 398 78.51 96.25 4.63
C THR A 398 78.00 95.25 3.55
N LEU A 399 76.68 95.05 3.46
CA LEU A 399 75.93 94.34 2.38
C LEU A 399 75.88 95.16 1.05
N PRO A 400 75.30 94.71 -0.11
CA PRO A 400 74.32 93.61 -0.33
C PRO A 400 74.47 92.71 -1.61
N GLU A 401 73.61 91.66 -1.73
CA GLU A 401 72.80 91.18 -2.91
C GLU A 401 73.40 90.97 -4.34
N GLN A 402 72.88 90.16 -5.29
CA GLN A 402 71.62 89.36 -5.44
C GLN A 402 71.71 88.25 -6.56
N GLN A 403 70.97 87.13 -6.39
CA GLN A 403 70.12 86.37 -7.38
C GLN A 403 70.59 85.65 -8.70
N ILE A 404 69.94 84.46 -8.93
CA ILE A 404 69.34 83.88 -10.19
C ILE A 404 70.26 83.29 -11.29
N ASP A 405 70.00 82.12 -11.93
CA ASP A 405 69.20 80.88 -11.66
C ASP A 405 69.81 79.69 -12.50
N LEU A 406 69.24 78.79 -13.36
CA LEU A 406 67.91 78.43 -13.92
C LEU A 406 68.01 77.05 -14.68
N GLN A 407 66.86 76.38 -15.02
CA GLN A 407 66.67 75.26 -16.01
C GLN A 407 67.15 73.81 -15.64
N GLN A 408 66.57 72.68 -16.11
CA GLN A 408 65.42 72.39 -17.03
C GLN A 408 64.69 71.02 -16.74
N GLN A 409 63.77 70.57 -17.62
CA GLN A 409 62.73 69.51 -17.45
C GLN A 409 62.49 68.78 -18.82
N PRO A 410 61.30 68.21 -19.19
CA PRO A 410 60.39 67.14 -18.67
C PRO A 410 60.55 65.82 -19.52
N PRO A 411 59.56 64.88 -19.76
CA PRO A 411 58.25 64.50 -19.18
C PRO A 411 58.31 63.10 -18.49
N THR A 412 57.39 62.12 -18.43
CA THR A 412 56.04 61.70 -18.98
C THR A 412 55.43 60.72 -17.93
N GLU A 413 54.14 60.50 -17.63
CA GLU A 413 52.86 60.30 -18.37
C GLU A 413 52.74 58.97 -19.18
N ILE A 414 51.60 58.25 -19.22
CA ILE A 414 50.23 58.51 -18.66
C ILE A 414 49.94 57.65 -17.39
N VAL A 415 48.94 56.77 -17.14
CA VAL A 415 47.78 56.15 -17.86
C VAL A 415 46.58 55.90 -16.88
N GLN A 416 45.58 55.04 -17.19
CA GLN A 416 44.28 54.86 -16.48
C GLN A 416 43.82 53.36 -16.53
N THR A 417 42.79 52.81 -15.84
CA THR A 417 41.47 53.23 -15.28
C THR A 417 41.14 52.53 -13.93
N LYS A 418 40.32 53.01 -12.97
CA LYS A 418 38.81 53.08 -12.88
C LYS A 418 38.09 51.74 -13.15
N THR A 419 37.07 51.23 -12.42
CA THR A 419 36.15 51.66 -11.30
C THR A 419 35.90 50.52 -10.27
N GLY A 420 35.24 50.66 -9.11
CA GLY A 420 33.77 50.65 -8.83
C GLY A 420 33.06 49.31 -9.21
N GLY A 421 32.10 48.72 -8.48
CA GLY A 421 31.28 49.13 -7.31
C GLY A 421 30.58 47.92 -6.62
N CYS A 422 29.35 48.06 -6.09
CA CYS A 422 28.68 47.06 -5.22
C CYS A 422 27.31 46.56 -5.74
N GLU A 423 26.70 45.64 -4.97
CA GLU A 423 25.26 45.25 -4.88
C GLU A 423 24.61 44.16 -5.78
N ALA A 424 23.74 43.39 -5.10
CA ALA A 424 22.46 42.78 -5.51
C ALA A 424 22.36 41.47 -6.36
N CYS A 425 21.89 40.41 -5.68
CA CYS A 425 20.73 39.56 -6.00
C CYS A 425 20.46 39.07 -7.45
N ASN A 426 20.49 37.74 -7.68
CA ASN A 426 19.28 36.88 -7.56
C ASN A 426 19.48 35.40 -7.99
N VAL A 427 18.74 34.52 -7.30
CA VAL A 427 18.10 33.25 -7.76
C VAL A 427 18.75 32.46 -8.91
N PHE A 428 19.34 31.30 -8.58
CA PHE A 428 18.74 29.99 -8.88
C PHE A 428 19.25 28.89 -7.93
#